data_AF-A0A0G4HZ49-F1
#
_entry.id   AF-A0A0G4HZ49-F1
#
_cell.length_a   1.000
_cell.length_b   1.000
_cell.length_c   1.000
_cell.angle_alpha   90.00
_cell.angle_beta   90.00
_cell.angle_gamma   90.00
#
_symmetry.space_group_name_H-M   'P 1'
#
loop_
_entity.id
_entity.type
_entity.pdbx_description
1 polymer ?
#
loop_
_entity_poly.entity_id
_entity_poly.type
_entity_poly.pdbx_seq_one_letter_code
_entity_poly.pdbx_strand_id
1 'polypeptide(L)'
;MGKAGIKAKKRRARVHTPVKMKKKKLVNMEKSIRDPVLKEQWDNKKTVKQNLDSISMKVYEDALPQEKDLRDKWRTEKIGDRDYRIMEKLTKMHGRDLKAMSRNIRVNVWQWTEAQLRKKLELFDAAKDKPREEPDFVWVHKDNQRPLMLPNVLKQERAEKEKAKRGGGKKKEEVEESMDQEAEEEEDEDEVEEEGEEDEDTKEVSCGWRARRNAKGRQNKKAAREKYRNAPIKKF
;
A
#
# COMPACT_ATOMS: atom_id res chain seq x y z
N MET A 1 -75.80 4.92 -55.09
CA MET A 1 -75.06 4.24 -54.01
C MET A 1 -73.91 3.44 -54.62
N GLY A 2 -72.69 3.99 -54.67
CA GLY A 2 -71.52 3.30 -55.24
C GLY A 2 -70.60 2.78 -54.13
N LYS A 3 -70.41 1.46 -54.04
CA LYS A 3 -69.47 0.83 -53.09
C LYS A 3 -68.09 0.73 -53.75
N ALA A 4 -67.14 1.53 -53.29
CA ALA A 4 -65.74 1.47 -53.70
C ALA A 4 -65.08 0.18 -53.14
N GLY A 5 -64.69 -0.74 -54.02
CA GLY A 5 -64.02 -1.98 -53.65
C GLY A 5 -62.56 -1.77 -53.24
N ILE A 6 -62.24 -2.06 -51.97
CA ILE A 6 -60.88 -2.04 -51.43
C ILE A 6 -60.14 -3.28 -51.94
N LYS A 7 -59.26 -3.11 -52.94
CA LYS A 7 -58.42 -4.20 -53.46
C LYS A 7 -57.34 -4.55 -52.42
N ALA A 8 -57.46 -5.70 -51.77
CA ALA A 8 -56.48 -6.21 -50.81
C ALA A 8 -55.11 -6.41 -51.50
N LYS A 9 -54.12 -5.58 -51.15
CA LYS A 9 -52.74 -5.74 -51.60
C LYS A 9 -52.17 -7.05 -51.05
N LYS A 10 -51.91 -8.03 -51.92
CA LYS A 10 -51.16 -9.25 -51.58
C LYS A 10 -49.82 -8.87 -50.94
N ARG A 11 -49.62 -9.20 -49.66
CA ARG A 11 -48.35 -8.99 -48.95
C ARG A 11 -47.31 -9.89 -49.62
N ARG A 12 -46.31 -9.30 -50.27
CA ARG A 12 -45.20 -10.04 -50.88
C ARG A 12 -44.52 -10.89 -49.80
N ALA A 13 -44.43 -12.20 -50.01
CA ALA A 13 -43.70 -13.10 -49.13
C ALA A 13 -42.26 -12.59 -49.01
N ARG A 14 -41.77 -12.40 -47.78
CA ARG A 14 -40.39 -11.99 -47.53
C ARG A 14 -39.48 -13.10 -48.04
N VAL A 15 -38.77 -12.84 -49.14
CA VAL A 15 -37.71 -13.72 -49.64
C VAL A 15 -36.62 -13.76 -48.58
N HIS A 16 -36.40 -14.93 -47.98
CA HIS A 16 -35.31 -15.15 -47.03
C HIS A 16 -33.98 -15.04 -47.79
N THR A 17 -33.35 -13.88 -47.73
CA THR A 17 -31.99 -13.70 -48.23
C THR A 17 -31.00 -14.23 -47.18
N PRO A 18 -30.14 -15.21 -47.52
CA PRO A 18 -29.13 -15.69 -46.59
C PRO A 18 -28.19 -14.55 -46.23
N VAL A 19 -28.11 -14.23 -44.94
CA VAL A 19 -27.24 -13.18 -44.44
C VAL A 19 -25.80 -13.64 -44.60
N LYS A 20 -25.05 -12.98 -45.48
CA LYS A 20 -23.60 -13.19 -45.60
C LYS A 20 -22.92 -12.63 -44.34
N MET A 21 -22.63 -13.51 -43.38
CA MET A 21 -21.84 -13.17 -42.20
C MET A 21 -20.44 -12.74 -42.65
N LYS A 22 -20.07 -11.49 -42.38
CA LYS A 22 -18.69 -11.04 -42.58
C LYS A 22 -17.79 -11.83 -41.62
N LYS A 23 -16.74 -12.47 -42.14
CA LYS A 23 -15.74 -13.13 -41.31
C LYS A 23 -15.14 -12.07 -40.37
N LYS A 24 -15.23 -12.28 -39.05
CA LYS A 24 -14.62 -11.38 -38.08
C LYS A 24 -13.11 -11.38 -38.32
N LYS A 25 -12.51 -10.20 -38.40
CA LYS A 25 -11.04 -10.07 -38.43
C LYS A 25 -10.51 -10.70 -37.13
N LEU A 26 -9.44 -11.48 -37.24
CA LEU A 26 -8.73 -11.99 -36.07
C LEU A 26 -8.29 -10.78 -35.22
N VAL A 27 -8.54 -10.86 -33.91
CA VAL A 27 -8.11 -9.83 -32.97
C VAL A 27 -6.58 -9.85 -32.92
N ASN A 28 -5.94 -8.68 -32.90
CA ASN A 28 -4.48 -8.57 -32.74
C ASN A 28 -4.10 -9.02 -31.32
N MET A 29 -3.85 -10.32 -31.15
CA MET A 29 -3.59 -10.95 -29.85
C MET A 29 -2.22 -10.61 -29.30
N GLU A 30 -1.25 -10.25 -30.15
CA GLU A 30 0.11 -9.88 -29.77
C GLU A 30 0.19 -8.81 -28.66
N LYS A 31 -0.71 -7.82 -28.68
CA LYS A 31 -0.76 -6.77 -27.65
C LYS A 31 -1.34 -7.25 -26.32
N SER A 32 -2.13 -8.32 -26.35
CA SER A 32 -2.79 -8.89 -25.17
C SER A 32 -1.93 -9.93 -24.45
N ILE A 33 -0.89 -10.46 -25.11
CA ILE A 33 0.02 -11.46 -24.55
C ILE A 33 1.01 -10.75 -23.62
N ARG A 34 1.09 -11.21 -22.36
CA ARG A 34 2.01 -10.69 -21.35
C ARG A 34 3.40 -11.32 -21.43
N ASP A 35 3.47 -12.60 -21.80
CA ASP A 35 4.72 -13.35 -21.82
C ASP A 35 5.59 -12.94 -23.01
N PRO A 36 6.85 -12.50 -22.79
CA PRO A 36 7.70 -11.96 -23.84
C PRO A 36 8.07 -13.03 -24.88
N VAL A 37 8.45 -14.22 -24.42
CA VAL A 37 8.82 -15.36 -25.28
C VAL A 37 7.67 -15.78 -26.19
N LEU A 38 6.47 -15.88 -25.62
CA LEU A 38 5.27 -16.23 -26.36
C LEU A 38 4.92 -15.16 -27.39
N LYS A 39 5.12 -13.89 -27.03
CA LYS A 39 4.80 -12.74 -27.88
C LYS A 39 5.72 -12.66 -29.10
N GLU A 40 7.01 -12.97 -28.95
CA GLU A 40 7.97 -12.99 -30.06
C GLU A 40 7.64 -14.04 -31.11
N GLN A 41 7.16 -15.21 -30.69
CA GLN A 41 6.81 -16.31 -31.61
C GLN A 41 5.37 -16.25 -32.14
N TRP A 42 4.56 -15.28 -31.67
CA TRP A 42 3.14 -15.22 -32.00
C TRP A 42 2.89 -14.66 -33.40
N ASP A 43 2.24 -15.45 -34.27
CA ASP A 43 1.81 -14.99 -35.60
C ASP A 43 0.31 -14.63 -35.61
N ASN A 44 -0.02 -13.36 -35.86
CA ASN A 44 -1.41 -12.88 -35.94
C ASN A 44 -2.19 -13.41 -37.17
N LYS A 45 -1.51 -14.01 -38.15
CA LYS A 45 -2.16 -14.61 -39.34
C LYS A 45 -2.70 -16.02 -39.05
N LYS A 46 -2.15 -16.69 -38.05
CA LYS A 46 -2.54 -18.05 -37.66
C LYS A 46 -3.67 -18.03 -36.63
N THR A 47 -4.39 -19.14 -36.53
CA THR A 47 -5.35 -19.32 -35.43
C THR A 47 -4.61 -19.57 -34.12
N VAL A 48 -5.24 -19.23 -32.99
CA VAL A 48 -4.69 -19.49 -31.63
C VAL A 48 -4.20 -20.93 -31.49
N LYS A 49 -4.98 -21.90 -31.98
CA LYS A 49 -4.62 -23.32 -31.92
C LYS A 49 -3.34 -23.63 -32.70
N GLN A 50 -3.22 -23.12 -33.93
CA GLN A 50 -2.03 -23.32 -34.76
C GLN A 50 -0.77 -22.71 -34.14
N ASN A 51 -0.91 -21.54 -33.49
CA ASN A 51 0.22 -20.93 -32.77
C ASN A 51 0.64 -21.83 -31.59
N LEU A 52 -0.31 -22.24 -30.75
CA LEU A 52 -0.02 -23.10 -29.61
C LEU A 52 0.58 -24.45 -30.02
N ASP A 53 0.10 -25.05 -31.11
CA ASP A 53 0.65 -26.30 -31.64
C ASP A 53 2.09 -26.13 -32.17
N SER A 54 2.48 -24.92 -32.61
CA SER A 54 3.84 -24.63 -33.07
C SER A 54 4.82 -24.29 -31.95
N ILE A 55 4.34 -23.90 -30.78
CA ILE A 55 5.18 -23.52 -29.64
C ILE A 55 5.47 -24.76 -28.82
N SER A 56 6.72 -25.21 -28.86
CA SER A 56 7.17 -26.32 -28.03
C SER A 56 7.61 -25.86 -26.65
N MET A 57 7.47 -26.73 -25.64
CA MET A 57 7.91 -26.45 -24.27
C MET A 57 9.41 -26.08 -24.17
N LYS A 58 10.23 -26.56 -25.12
CA LYS A 58 11.67 -26.31 -25.15
C LYS A 58 12.02 -24.83 -25.25
N VAL A 59 11.15 -24.04 -25.87
CA VAL A 59 11.35 -22.59 -26.02
C VAL A 59 11.39 -21.88 -24.66
N TYR A 60 10.73 -22.46 -23.64
CA TYR A 60 10.71 -21.89 -22.30
C TYR A 60 11.88 -22.34 -21.42
N GLU A 61 12.72 -23.29 -21.86
CA GLU A 61 13.83 -23.79 -21.04
C GLU A 61 14.80 -22.67 -20.63
N ASP A 62 15.07 -21.73 -21.54
CA ASP A 62 15.96 -20.60 -21.29
C ASP A 62 15.31 -19.49 -20.45
N ALA A 63 13.99 -19.36 -20.54
CA ALA A 63 13.22 -18.31 -19.86
C ALA A 63 12.73 -18.71 -18.46
N LEU A 64 12.71 -20.01 -18.18
CA LEU A 64 12.40 -20.51 -16.85
C LEU A 64 13.59 -20.24 -15.92
N PRO A 65 13.35 -19.66 -14.72
CA PRO A 65 14.41 -19.48 -13.75
C PRO A 65 15.03 -20.83 -13.39
N GLN A 66 16.35 -20.89 -13.28
CA GLN A 66 17.04 -22.13 -12.95
C GLN A 66 16.66 -22.58 -11.54
N GLU A 67 16.62 -23.89 -11.27
CA GLU A 67 16.23 -24.42 -9.95
C GLU A 67 17.05 -23.80 -8.81
N LYS A 68 18.32 -23.46 -9.08
CA LYS A 68 19.22 -22.77 -8.16
C LYS A 68 18.67 -21.40 -7.75
N ASP A 69 18.25 -20.60 -8.72
CA ASP A 69 17.70 -19.26 -8.48
C ASP A 69 16.40 -19.31 -7.67
N LEU A 70 15.55 -20.32 -7.92
CA LEU A 70 14.35 -20.52 -7.09
C LEU A 70 14.72 -20.85 -5.65
N ARG A 71 15.69 -21.75 -5.43
CA ARG A 71 16.12 -22.12 -4.07
C ARG A 71 16.71 -20.92 -3.33
N ASP A 72 17.49 -20.11 -4.00
CA ASP A 72 18.18 -18.97 -3.38
C ASP A 72 17.21 -17.83 -3.10
N LYS A 73 16.28 -17.54 -4.01
CA LYS A 73 15.27 -16.48 -3.81
C LYS A 73 14.41 -16.71 -2.57
N TRP A 74 14.07 -17.97 -2.28
CA TRP A 74 13.27 -18.34 -1.11
C TRP A 74 14.09 -18.40 0.17
N ARG A 75 15.42 -18.58 0.05
CA ARG A 75 16.37 -18.69 1.17
C ARG A 75 17.11 -17.40 1.47
N THR A 76 16.81 -16.28 0.81
CA THR A 76 17.34 -14.98 1.25
C THR A 76 16.78 -14.66 2.63
N GLU A 77 17.49 -15.10 3.65
CA GLU A 77 17.15 -14.88 5.05
C GLU A 77 17.24 -13.37 5.31
N LYS A 78 16.10 -12.69 5.25
CA LYS A 78 15.99 -11.30 5.68
C LYS A 78 15.75 -11.31 7.18
N ILE A 79 16.49 -10.46 7.90
CA ILE A 79 16.20 -10.25 9.32
C ILE A 79 14.79 -9.64 9.46
N GLY A 80 13.95 -10.24 10.30
CA GLY A 80 12.61 -9.70 10.54
C GLY A 80 12.68 -8.42 11.38
N ASP A 81 11.68 -7.53 11.25
CA ASP A 81 11.64 -6.23 11.96
C ASP A 81 11.80 -6.35 13.48
N ARG A 82 11.20 -7.38 14.07
CA ARG A 82 11.31 -7.63 15.52
C ARG A 82 12.74 -7.98 15.90
N ASP A 83 13.36 -8.86 15.13
CA ASP A 83 14.72 -9.31 15.37
C ASP A 83 15.71 -8.16 15.16
N TYR A 84 15.47 -7.33 14.14
CA TYR A 84 16.25 -6.11 13.89
C TYR A 84 16.29 -5.20 15.13
N ARG A 85 15.13 -4.91 15.74
CA ARG A 85 15.04 -4.08 16.95
C ARG A 85 15.77 -4.69 18.15
N ILE A 86 15.75 -6.02 18.27
CA ILE A 86 16.49 -6.71 19.35
C ILE A 86 17.99 -6.62 19.08
N MET A 87 18.44 -6.88 17.86
CA MET A 87 19.84 -6.82 17.46
C MET A 87 20.41 -5.39 17.58
N GLU A 88 19.63 -4.37 17.22
CA GLU A 88 20.00 -2.97 17.40
C GLU A 88 20.27 -2.63 18.88
N LYS A 89 19.40 -3.09 19.79
CA LYS A 89 19.60 -2.89 21.23
C LYS A 89 20.80 -3.68 21.77
N LEU A 90 20.95 -4.94 21.35
CA LEU A 90 22.06 -5.78 21.77
C LEU A 90 23.41 -5.22 21.30
N THR A 91 23.51 -4.79 20.05
CA THR A 91 24.73 -4.18 19.49
C THR A 91 25.04 -2.83 20.13
N LYS A 92 24.02 -2.02 20.46
CA LYS A 92 24.20 -0.77 21.21
C LYS A 92 24.75 -1.00 22.63
N MET A 93 24.30 -2.05 23.32
CA MET A 93 24.70 -2.32 24.71
C MET A 93 26.03 -3.07 24.83
N HIS A 94 26.24 -4.11 24.02
CA HIS A 94 27.32 -5.08 24.19
C HIS A 94 28.31 -5.10 23.00
N GLY A 95 28.15 -4.21 22.02
CA GLY A 95 29.05 -4.10 20.87
C GLY A 95 29.04 -5.35 19.99
N ARG A 96 30.15 -6.09 19.94
CA ARG A 96 30.30 -7.36 19.19
C ARG A 96 30.50 -8.59 20.11
N ASP A 97 30.32 -8.43 21.42
CA ASP A 97 30.56 -9.52 22.38
C ASP A 97 29.38 -10.49 22.45
N LEU A 98 29.45 -11.56 21.64
CA LEU A 98 28.38 -12.56 21.50
C LEU A 98 27.99 -13.23 22.83
N LYS A 99 28.97 -13.46 23.71
CA LYS A 99 28.76 -14.10 25.02
C LYS A 99 28.01 -13.19 26.01
N ALA A 100 28.21 -11.88 25.92
CA ALA A 100 27.48 -10.91 26.73
C ALA A 100 26.03 -10.75 26.21
N MET A 101 25.87 -10.70 24.87
CA MET A 101 24.55 -10.66 24.23
C MET A 101 23.68 -11.88 24.55
N SER A 102 24.27 -13.08 24.50
CA SER A 102 23.53 -14.33 24.77
C SER A 102 23.01 -14.39 26.21
N ARG A 103 23.78 -13.86 27.16
CA ARG A 103 23.43 -13.82 28.59
C ARG A 103 22.44 -12.72 28.98
N ASN A 104 22.20 -11.72 28.12
CA ASN A 104 21.29 -10.61 28.42
C ASN A 104 19.82 -11.01 28.22
N ILE A 105 19.24 -11.69 29.22
CA ILE A 105 17.87 -12.24 29.18
C ILE A 105 16.80 -11.15 28.95
N ARG A 106 17.03 -9.92 29.42
CA ARG A 106 16.05 -8.82 29.32
C ARG A 106 15.83 -8.36 27.88
N VAL A 107 16.92 -8.31 27.08
CA VAL A 107 16.86 -7.87 25.68
C VAL A 107 16.73 -9.07 24.74
N ASN A 108 17.47 -10.16 25.00
CA ASN A 108 17.42 -11.42 24.27
C ASN A 108 16.26 -12.30 24.78
N VAL A 109 15.03 -11.87 24.51
CA VAL A 109 13.79 -12.53 24.99
C VAL A 109 13.71 -14.01 24.57
N TRP A 110 14.28 -14.34 23.41
CA TRP A 110 14.25 -15.70 22.85
C TRP A 110 15.43 -16.56 23.27
N GLN A 111 16.33 -16.03 24.12
CA GLN A 111 17.51 -16.73 24.62
C GLN A 111 18.36 -17.34 23.49
N TRP A 112 18.58 -16.58 22.41
CA TRP A 112 19.38 -17.04 21.29
C TRP A 112 20.79 -17.44 21.72
N THR A 113 21.26 -18.56 21.17
CA THR A 113 22.62 -19.03 21.39
C THR A 113 23.63 -18.16 20.64
N GLU A 114 24.91 -18.23 21.03
CA GLU A 114 25.98 -17.45 20.38
C GLU A 114 26.07 -17.72 18.86
N ALA A 115 25.84 -18.97 18.44
CA ALA A 115 25.84 -19.34 17.02
C ALA A 115 24.66 -18.73 16.24
N GLN A 116 23.49 -18.62 16.86
CA GLN A 116 22.32 -17.96 16.25
C GLN A 116 22.54 -16.45 16.17
N LEU A 117 23.06 -15.85 17.24
CA LEU A 117 23.39 -14.43 17.27
C LEU A 117 24.41 -14.06 16.20
N ARG A 118 25.43 -14.90 15.98
CA ARG A 118 26.41 -14.69 14.90
C ARG A 118 25.74 -14.58 13.52
N LYS A 119 24.89 -15.55 13.16
CA LYS A 119 24.14 -15.52 11.89
C LYS A 119 23.25 -14.28 11.79
N LYS A 120 22.56 -13.93 12.87
CA LYS A 120 21.69 -12.74 12.89
C LYS A 120 22.47 -11.44 12.82
N LEU A 121 23.66 -11.38 13.40
CA LEU A 121 24.55 -10.22 13.33
C LEU A 121 25.02 -9.99 11.89
N GLU A 122 25.40 -11.06 11.17
CA GLU A 122 25.75 -10.99 9.74
C GLU A 122 24.58 -10.45 8.90
N LEU A 123 23.37 -10.93 9.14
CA LEU A 123 22.16 -10.42 8.47
C LEU A 123 21.82 -8.98 8.87
N PHE A 124 22.11 -8.59 10.12
CA PHE A 124 21.88 -7.25 10.62
C PHE A 124 22.86 -6.24 10.01
N ASP A 125 24.14 -6.59 9.93
CA ASP A 125 25.17 -5.75 9.28
C ASP A 125 24.83 -5.59 7.79
N ALA A 126 24.49 -6.69 7.10
CA ALA A 126 24.05 -6.65 5.70
C ALA A 126 22.74 -5.86 5.47
N ALA A 127 21.93 -5.68 6.51
CA ALA A 127 20.70 -4.88 6.47
C ALA A 127 20.96 -3.40 6.78
N LYS A 128 21.94 -3.09 7.64
CA LYS A 128 22.32 -1.70 7.98
C LYS A 128 22.96 -0.97 6.81
N ASP A 129 23.78 -1.66 6.03
CA ASP A 129 24.46 -1.07 4.88
C ASP A 129 23.50 -0.80 3.72
N LYS A 130 22.34 -1.45 3.70
CA LYS A 130 21.30 -1.14 2.73
C LYS A 130 20.62 0.13 3.20
N PRO A 131 20.62 1.23 2.41
CA PRO A 131 19.77 2.37 2.71
C PRO A 131 18.37 1.79 2.88
N ARG A 132 17.72 2.09 4.01
CA ARG A 132 16.35 1.65 4.27
C ARG A 132 15.55 2.13 3.06
N GLU A 133 15.28 1.23 2.13
CA GLU A 133 14.41 1.50 0.99
C GLU A 133 13.11 1.93 1.66
N GLU A 134 12.91 3.25 1.72
CA GLU A 134 11.61 3.76 2.09
C GLU A 134 10.67 3.02 1.15
N PRO A 135 9.64 2.34 1.68
CA PRO A 135 8.76 1.61 0.80
C PRO A 135 8.29 2.62 -0.24
N ASP A 136 8.69 2.44 -1.51
CA ASP A 136 8.31 3.30 -2.65
C ASP A 136 6.79 3.49 -2.71
N PHE A 137 6.07 2.62 -2.00
CA PHE A 137 4.66 2.67 -1.70
C PHE A 137 4.40 2.91 -0.20
N VAL A 138 4.48 4.16 0.24
CA VAL A 138 3.65 4.58 1.38
C VAL A 138 2.21 4.35 0.93
N TRP A 139 1.49 3.42 1.55
CA TRP A 139 0.05 3.30 1.38
C TRP A 139 -0.58 4.56 1.96
N VAL A 140 -0.53 5.65 1.19
CA VAL A 140 -1.37 6.81 1.40
C VAL A 140 -2.77 6.32 1.10
N HIS A 141 -3.51 5.92 2.14
CA HIS A 141 -4.93 5.69 2.03
C HIS A 141 -5.52 6.91 1.32
N LYS A 142 -6.12 6.71 0.14
CA LYS A 142 -6.70 7.78 -0.69
C LYS A 142 -7.64 8.70 0.09
N ASP A 143 -8.26 8.18 1.15
CA ASP A 143 -9.22 8.88 2.00
C ASP A 143 -8.56 9.78 3.05
N ASN A 144 -7.23 9.73 3.20
CA ASN A 144 -6.43 10.57 4.09
C ASN A 144 -5.51 11.52 3.32
N GLN A 145 -5.86 11.88 2.07
CA GLN A 145 -5.30 13.07 1.43
C GLN A 145 -5.88 14.35 2.06
N ARG A 146 -5.60 14.58 3.35
CA ARG A 146 -5.36 15.96 3.74
C ARG A 146 -3.94 16.23 3.26
N PRO A 147 -3.71 17.15 2.31
CA PRO A 147 -2.36 17.64 2.12
C PRO A 147 -1.87 18.06 3.50
N LEU A 148 -0.74 17.51 3.94
CA LEU A 148 -0.01 18.07 5.07
C LEU A 148 0.40 19.46 4.58
N MET A 149 -0.49 20.42 4.76
CA MET A 149 -0.22 21.83 4.55
C MET A 149 0.99 22.11 5.42
N LEU A 150 2.12 22.46 4.80
CA LEU A 150 3.34 22.81 5.52
C LEU A 150 2.97 23.83 6.60
N PRO A 151 3.59 23.79 7.80
CA PRO A 151 3.21 24.65 8.93
C PRO A 151 3.09 26.14 8.57
N ASN A 152 3.86 26.58 7.57
CA ASN A 152 3.84 27.95 7.06
C ASN A 152 2.54 28.30 6.31
N VAL A 153 1.95 27.36 5.58
CA VAL A 153 0.68 27.56 4.86
C VAL A 153 -0.49 27.61 5.85
N LEU A 154 -0.45 26.82 6.94
CA LEU A 154 -1.43 26.88 8.02
C LEU A 154 -1.37 28.20 8.80
N LYS A 155 -0.18 28.79 8.98
CA LYS A 155 -0.01 30.12 9.57
C LYS A 155 -0.61 31.21 8.67
N GLN A 156 -0.39 31.13 7.36
CA GLN A 156 -0.96 32.07 6.39
C GLN A 156 -2.50 32.00 6.34
N GLU A 157 -3.11 30.81 6.27
CA GLU A 157 -4.58 30.69 6.28
C GLU A 157 -5.22 31.17 7.58
N ARG A 158 -4.56 30.97 8.73
CA ARG A 158 -5.04 31.50 10.02
C ARG A 158 -4.96 33.03 10.04
N ALA A 159 -3.85 33.61 9.58
CA ALA A 159 -3.67 35.05 9.49
C ALA A 159 -4.69 35.68 8.52
N GLU A 160 -4.97 35.05 7.38
CA GLU A 160 -5.97 35.53 6.42
C GLU A 160 -7.40 35.42 6.96
N LYS A 161 -7.75 34.32 7.65
CA LYS A 161 -9.05 34.20 8.33
C LYS A 161 -9.21 35.22 9.46
N GLU A 162 -8.14 35.54 10.17
CA GLU A 162 -8.17 36.55 11.22
C GLU A 162 -8.30 37.96 10.62
N LYS A 163 -7.58 38.26 9.53
CA LYS A 163 -7.75 39.51 8.75
C LYS A 163 -9.16 39.62 8.16
N ALA A 164 -9.75 38.53 7.66
CA ALA A 164 -11.12 38.52 7.14
C ALA A 164 -12.17 38.75 8.25
N LYS A 165 -11.93 38.26 9.47
CA LYS A 165 -12.78 38.58 10.63
C LYS A 165 -12.64 40.03 11.09
N ARG A 166 -11.43 40.60 10.99
CA ARG A 166 -11.17 42.01 11.38
C ARG A 166 -11.57 43.02 10.31
N GLY A 167 -11.57 42.65 9.03
CA GLY A 167 -11.89 43.52 7.89
C GLY A 167 -13.38 43.80 7.64
N GLY A 168 -14.29 43.13 8.35
CA GLY A 168 -15.74 43.33 8.22
C GLY A 168 -16.30 44.56 8.94
N GLY A 169 -15.48 45.30 9.69
CA GLY A 169 -15.99 46.45 10.45
C GLY A 169 -14.89 47.30 11.04
N LYS A 170 -14.31 48.20 10.23
CA LYS A 170 -13.83 49.51 10.66
C LYS A 170 -13.30 50.28 9.46
N LYS A 171 -14.21 51.04 8.86
CA LYS A 171 -13.90 52.17 8.00
C LYS A 171 -14.10 53.43 8.85
N LYS A 172 -13.11 53.79 9.68
CA LYS A 172 -12.90 55.15 10.21
C LYS A 172 -11.74 55.18 11.21
N GLU A 173 -10.98 56.28 11.11
CA GLU A 173 -9.87 56.76 11.94
C GLU A 173 -8.59 55.94 11.76
N GLU A 174 -7.59 56.42 11.02
CA GLU A 174 -6.70 57.59 11.29
C GLU A 174 -5.97 57.49 12.64
N VAL A 175 -4.78 58.11 12.68
CA VAL A 175 -3.74 58.13 13.73
C VAL A 175 -2.64 57.09 13.44
N GLU A 176 -1.58 57.41 12.67
CA GLU A 176 -0.43 58.30 13.00
C GLU A 176 0.16 58.03 14.40
N GLU A 177 1.18 57.18 14.48
CA GLU A 177 2.33 57.31 15.40
C GLU A 177 3.22 56.07 15.19
N SER A 178 4.35 56.23 14.49
CA SER A 178 5.65 56.63 15.03
C SER A 178 6.47 55.36 15.35
N MET A 179 7.53 55.07 14.59
CA MET A 179 8.85 55.70 14.71
C MET A 179 9.71 54.92 15.71
N ASP A 180 10.84 54.44 15.18
CA ASP A 180 12.10 54.13 15.84
C ASP A 180 12.10 53.16 17.03
N GLN A 181 12.81 52.03 16.86
CA GLN A 181 14.08 51.82 17.57
C GLN A 181 14.78 50.55 17.09
N GLU A 182 15.88 50.78 16.38
CA GLU A 182 17.06 49.91 16.35
C GLU A 182 17.72 49.91 17.73
N ALA A 183 18.06 48.73 18.25
CA ALA A 183 19.04 48.44 19.31
C ALA A 183 19.20 46.90 19.28
N GLU A 184 20.29 46.33 18.76
CA GLU A 184 21.59 46.16 19.44
C GLU A 184 21.45 45.66 20.87
N GLU A 185 21.89 44.40 21.09
CA GLU A 185 22.68 43.86 22.23
C GLU A 185 22.44 42.33 22.26
N GLU A 186 23.43 41.49 21.91
CA GLU A 186 24.62 41.08 22.70
C GLU A 186 24.25 40.21 23.93
N GLU A 187 24.86 39.01 23.95
CA GLU A 187 25.08 38.10 25.10
C GLU A 187 23.79 37.47 25.69
N ASP A 188 23.71 36.20 26.10
CA ASP A 188 24.64 35.38 26.87
C ASP A 188 24.51 33.89 26.52
N GLU A 189 25.63 33.20 26.69
CA GLU A 189 25.75 31.74 26.81
C GLU A 189 25.12 31.30 28.14
N ASP A 190 24.02 30.55 28.10
CA ASP A 190 23.56 29.77 29.25
C ASP A 190 23.58 28.27 28.91
N GLU A 191 24.50 27.61 29.59
CA GLU A 191 24.68 26.17 29.71
C GLU A 191 23.42 25.54 30.33
N VAL A 192 22.55 24.96 29.50
CA VAL A 192 21.41 24.18 29.97
C VAL A 192 21.87 22.74 30.22
N GLU A 193 22.22 22.44 31.47
CA GLU A 193 22.21 21.08 31.98
C GLU A 193 20.76 20.55 31.95
N GLU A 194 20.43 19.82 30.89
CA GLU A 194 19.14 19.14 30.75
C GLU A 194 19.17 17.86 31.61
N GLU A 195 18.93 18.02 32.92
CA GLU A 195 18.50 16.92 33.78
C GLU A 195 17.11 16.47 33.31
N GLY A 196 17.10 15.43 32.45
CA GLY A 196 15.89 14.77 32.01
C GLY A 196 15.21 14.05 33.16
N GLU A 197 14.30 14.76 33.84
CA GLU A 197 13.31 14.23 34.75
C GLU A 197 12.41 13.23 33.99
N GLU A 198 12.51 11.94 34.35
CA GLU A 198 11.72 10.88 33.75
C GLU A 198 10.26 11.00 34.22
N ASP A 199 9.40 11.59 33.39
CA ASP A 199 7.94 11.57 33.56
C ASP A 199 7.41 10.12 33.52
N GLU A 200 7.32 9.49 34.69
CA GLU A 200 6.63 8.21 34.92
C GLU A 200 5.10 8.36 34.97
N ASP A 201 4.44 9.09 34.06
CA ASP A 201 2.98 9.29 34.22
C ASP A 201 2.17 9.36 32.91
N THR A 202 2.32 8.39 32.01
CA THR A 202 1.32 8.15 30.94
C THR A 202 1.17 6.67 30.53
N LYS A 203 0.75 5.77 31.45
CA LYS A 203 0.45 4.36 31.09
C LYS A 203 -0.98 3.87 31.29
N GLU A 204 -1.94 4.74 31.61
CA GLU A 204 -3.32 4.29 31.90
C GLU A 204 -4.42 4.89 31.02
N VAL A 205 -4.32 4.82 29.69
CA VAL A 205 -5.52 5.06 28.84
C VAL A 205 -5.69 4.06 27.67
N SER A 206 -4.74 3.14 27.46
CA SER A 206 -4.73 2.30 26.26
C SER A 206 -5.62 1.02 26.32
N CYS A 207 -6.12 0.61 27.48
CA CYS A 207 -6.82 -0.68 27.61
C CYS A 207 -8.34 -0.64 27.30
N GLY A 208 -8.98 0.54 27.26
CA GLY A 208 -10.43 0.65 27.09
C GLY A 208 -10.96 0.41 25.66
N TRP A 209 -10.16 0.68 24.62
CA TRP A 209 -10.66 0.68 23.24
C TRP A 209 -10.62 -0.70 22.54
N ARG A 210 -9.82 -1.65 23.05
CA ARG A 210 -9.76 -3.01 22.49
C ARG A 210 -10.96 -3.88 22.86
N ALA A 211 -11.62 -3.62 23.98
CA ALA A 211 -12.77 -4.40 24.41
C ALA A 211 -14.04 -4.15 23.56
N ARG A 212 -14.25 -2.91 23.07
CA ARG A 212 -15.47 -2.56 22.29
C ARG A 212 -15.49 -3.09 20.85
N ARG A 213 -14.33 -3.29 20.20
CA ARG A 213 -14.30 -3.79 18.80
C ARG A 213 -14.63 -5.29 18.69
N ASN A 214 -14.37 -6.08 19.73
CA ASN A 214 -14.61 -7.53 19.69
C ASN A 214 -16.09 -7.95 19.91
N ALA A 215 -16.92 -7.10 20.52
CA ALA A 215 -18.33 -7.42 20.76
C ALA A 215 -19.17 -7.41 19.46
N LYS A 216 -18.96 -6.42 18.58
CA LYS A 216 -19.70 -6.32 17.30
C LYS A 216 -19.33 -7.43 16.31
N GLY A 217 -18.08 -7.89 16.31
CA GLY A 217 -17.64 -9.01 15.46
C GLY A 217 -18.29 -10.36 15.83
N ARG A 218 -18.58 -10.59 17.12
CA ARG A 218 -19.24 -11.83 17.58
C ARG A 218 -20.72 -11.90 17.18
N GLN A 219 -21.43 -10.77 17.13
CA GLN A 219 -22.84 -10.75 16.72
C GLN A 219 -23.00 -11.05 15.21
N ASN A 220 -22.16 -10.49 14.34
CA ASN A 220 -22.22 -10.78 12.90
C ASN A 220 -21.90 -12.24 12.55
N LYS A 221 -20.97 -12.89 13.28
CA LYS A 221 -20.66 -14.32 13.07
C LYS A 221 -21.81 -15.25 13.44
N LYS A 222 -22.61 -14.92 14.47
CA LYS A 222 -23.81 -15.71 14.83
C LYS A 222 -24.90 -15.58 13.76
N ALA A 223 -25.19 -14.36 13.31
CA ALA A 223 -26.20 -14.13 12.27
C ALA A 223 -25.84 -14.80 10.93
N ALA A 224 -24.56 -14.83 10.56
CA ALA A 224 -24.10 -15.54 9.37
C ALA A 224 -24.30 -17.06 9.49
N ARG A 225 -23.94 -17.67 10.62
CA ARG A 225 -24.14 -19.12 10.84
C ARG A 225 -25.61 -19.53 10.80
N GLU A 226 -26.50 -18.70 11.31
CA GLU A 226 -27.95 -18.97 11.32
C GLU A 226 -28.56 -18.93 9.92
N LYS A 227 -28.10 -18.01 9.05
CA LYS A 227 -28.51 -17.95 7.64
C LYS A 227 -28.18 -19.23 6.85
N TYR A 228 -27.01 -19.84 7.09
CA TYR A 228 -26.63 -21.07 6.39
C TYR A 228 -27.29 -22.32 6.96
N ARG A 229 -27.73 -22.31 8.23
CA ARG A 229 -28.40 -23.45 8.86
C ARG A 229 -29.82 -23.67 8.33
N ASN A 230 -30.48 -22.59 7.92
CA ASN A 230 -31.86 -22.61 7.42
C ASN A 230 -31.94 -22.55 5.88
N ALA A 231 -30.81 -22.64 5.18
CA ALA A 231 -30.82 -22.65 3.72
C ALA A 231 -31.42 -23.98 3.21
N PRO A 232 -32.47 -23.94 2.37
CA PRO A 232 -33.07 -25.16 1.85
C PRO A 232 -32.07 -25.92 0.99
N ILE A 233 -31.78 -27.16 1.38
CA ILE A 233 -30.92 -28.07 0.62
C ILE A 233 -31.66 -28.38 -0.68
N LYS A 234 -31.17 -27.84 -1.79
CA LYS A 234 -31.65 -28.21 -3.13
C LYS A 234 -31.29 -29.67 -3.35
N LYS A 235 -32.31 -30.54 -3.32
CA LYS A 235 -32.18 -31.94 -3.74
C LYS A 235 -31.91 -31.93 -5.24
N PHE A 236 -30.77 -32.46 -5.64
CA PHE A 236 -30.46 -32.81 -7.02
C PHE A 236 -31.10 -34.15 -7.36
#